data_AF-A0AAV2LJC7-F1
#
_entry.id   AF-A0AAV2LJC7-F1
#
_cell.length_a   1.000
_cell.length_b   1.000
_cell.length_c   1.000
_cell.angle_alpha   90.00
_cell.angle_beta   90.00
_cell.angle_gamma   90.00
#
_symmetry.space_group_name_H-M   'P 1'
#
loop_
_entity.id
_entity.type
_entity.pdbx_description
1 polymer ?
#
loop_
_entity_poly.entity_id
_entity_poly.type
_entity_poly.pdbx_seq_one_letter_code
_entity_poly.pdbx_strand_id
1 'polypeptide(L)'
;MEKHKVLDRLLVELHRFLLILDKENLSGNATVQKSLLSDLLQSYRGNTGGDEEYIYMNKVLVGDSKDGAEGLVNGKSGKFSPVPQKTLPELPPPRAVSVCDVA
;
A
#
# COMPACT_ATOMS: atom_id res chain seq x y z
N MET A 1 -2.77 5.17 -19.34
CA MET A 1 -1.95 6.32 -18.92
C MET A 1 -2.62 7.68 -19.21
N GLU A 2 -3.21 7.92 -20.39
CA GLU A 2 -3.77 9.24 -20.73
C GLU A 2 -5.05 9.61 -19.95
N LYS A 3 -5.90 8.63 -19.67
CA LYS A 3 -7.11 8.82 -18.83
C LYS A 3 -6.79 9.33 -17.42
N HIS A 4 -5.66 8.93 -16.84
CA HIS A 4 -5.20 9.44 -15.55
C HIS A 4 -4.85 10.93 -15.63
N LYS A 5 -4.16 11.36 -16.69
CA LYS A 5 -3.83 12.78 -16.89
C LYS A 5 -5.07 13.66 -17.03
N VAL A 6 -6.11 13.17 -17.69
CA VAL A 6 -7.38 13.89 -17.82
C VAL A 6 -8.08 14.00 -16.47
N LEU A 7 -8.10 12.92 -15.69
CA LEU A 7 -8.68 12.91 -14.35
C LEU A 7 -7.95 13.87 -13.41
N ASP A 8 -6.62 13.84 -13.39
CA ASP A 8 -5.80 14.74 -12.56
C ASP A 8 -6.10 16.21 -12.88
N ARG A 9 -6.17 16.53 -14.18
CA ARG A 9 -6.54 17.88 -14.62
C ARG A 9 -7.95 18.26 -14.19
N LEU A 10 -8.91 17.35 -14.30
CA LEU A 10 -10.29 17.59 -13.87
C LEU A 10 -10.37 17.89 -12.37
N LEU A 11 -9.64 17.14 -11.54
CA LEU A 11 -9.62 17.34 -10.09
C LEU A 11 -9.03 18.71 -9.70
N VAL A 12 -7.96 19.13 -10.39
CA VAL A 12 -7.37 20.46 -10.20
C VAL A 12 -8.34 21.57 -10.58
N GLU A 13 -8.99 21.46 -11.75
CA GLU A 13 -9.98 22.45 -12.20
C GLU A 13 -11.21 22.49 -11.30
N LEU A 14 -11.68 21.33 -10.83
CA LEU A 14 -12.80 21.26 -9.88
C LEU A 14 -12.45 21.98 -8.57
N HIS A 15 -11.27 21.72 -8.01
CA HIS A 15 -10.82 22.42 -6.81
C HIS A 15 -10.77 23.94 -7.05
N ARG A 16 -10.21 24.39 -8.17
CA ARG A 16 -10.20 25.82 -8.55
C ARG A 16 -11.60 26.40 -8.65
N PHE A 17 -12.54 25.67 -9.22
CA PHE A 17 -13.94 26.08 -9.33
C PHE A 17 -14.60 26.23 -7.96
N LEU A 18 -14.38 25.29 -7.04
CA LEU A 18 -14.91 25.40 -5.68
C LEU A 18 -14.39 26.66 -4.96
N LEU A 19 -13.13 27.06 -5.18
CA LEU A 19 -12.58 28.33 -4.66
C LEU A 19 -13.23 29.57 -5.28
N ILE A 20 -13.64 29.51 -6.55
CA ILE A 20 -14.40 30.61 -7.17
C ILE A 20 -15.75 30.72 -6.48
N LEU A 21 -16.41 29.59 -6.22
CA LEU A 21 -17.68 29.54 -5.51
C LEU A 21 -17.60 30.02 -4.04
N ASP A 22 -16.40 30.18 -3.44
CA ASP A 22 -16.25 30.83 -2.12
C ASP A 22 -16.56 32.33 -2.17
N LYS A 23 -16.47 32.94 -3.34
CA LYS A 23 -16.66 34.38 -3.54
C LYS A 23 -18.05 34.74 -4.04
N GLU A 24 -18.85 33.74 -4.38
CA GLU A 24 -20.18 33.88 -4.95
C GLU A 24 -21.28 33.80 -3.88
N ASN A 25 -22.41 34.46 -4.12
CA ASN A 25 -23.58 34.35 -3.23
C ASN A 25 -24.38 33.08 -3.58
N LEU A 26 -23.99 31.97 -2.97
CA LEU A 26 -24.64 30.68 -3.18
C LEU A 26 -25.95 30.55 -2.40
N SER A 27 -26.93 29.87 -2.99
CA SER A 27 -28.09 29.41 -2.23
C SER A 27 -27.68 28.37 -1.18
N GLY A 28 -28.46 28.23 -0.10
CA GLY A 28 -28.14 27.28 0.97
C GLY A 28 -27.91 25.84 0.47
N ASN A 29 -28.72 25.39 -0.50
CA ASN A 29 -28.54 24.07 -1.10
C ASN A 29 -27.23 23.95 -1.90
N ALA A 30 -26.84 25.01 -2.62
CA ALA A 30 -25.59 25.05 -3.36
C ALA A 30 -24.37 25.04 -2.42
N THR A 31 -24.45 25.71 -1.27
CA THR A 31 -23.41 25.68 -0.24
C THR A 31 -23.19 24.27 0.31
N VAL A 32 -24.27 23.52 0.58
CA VAL A 32 -24.18 22.12 1.05
C VAL A 32 -23.59 21.20 -0.01
N GLN A 33 -24.00 21.35 -1.27
CA GLN A 33 -23.42 20.58 -2.38
C GLN A 33 -21.92 20.86 -2.56
N LYS A 34 -21.54 22.13 -2.47
CA LYS A 34 -20.15 22.56 -2.56
C LYS A 34 -19.30 21.98 -1.43
N SER A 35 -19.79 22.00 -0.18
CA SER A 35 -19.04 21.42 0.95
C SER A 35 -18.84 19.93 0.76
N LEU A 36 -19.88 19.19 0.33
CA LEU A 36 -19.78 17.77 0.01
C LEU A 36 -18.71 17.50 -1.07
N LEU A 37 -18.70 18.28 -2.16
CA LEU A 37 -17.70 18.14 -3.21
C LEU A 37 -16.28 18.43 -2.72
N SER A 38 -16.13 19.40 -1.82
CA SER A 38 -14.84 19.73 -1.19
C SER A 38 -14.32 18.56 -0.34
N ASP A 39 -15.19 17.96 0.48
CA ASP A 39 -14.85 16.81 1.31
C ASP A 39 -14.45 15.59 0.48
N LEU A 40 -15.19 15.34 -0.62
CA LEU A 40 -14.87 14.27 -1.57
C LEU A 40 -13.51 14.48 -2.24
N LEU A 41 -13.22 15.69 -2.71
CA LEU A 41 -11.92 16.02 -3.30
C LEU A 41 -10.76 15.83 -2.30
N GLN A 42 -10.96 16.22 -1.05
CA GLN A 42 -9.95 16.08 0.00
C GLN A 42 -9.71 14.62 0.38
N SER A 43 -10.78 13.82 0.47
CA SER A 43 -10.66 12.37 0.73
C SER A 43 -9.94 11.63 -0.41
N TYR A 44 -10.22 12.01 -1.67
CA TYR A 44 -9.51 11.46 -2.82
C TYR A 44 -8.00 11.76 -2.76
N ARG A 45 -7.62 13.00 -2.40
CA ARG A 45 -6.20 13.41 -2.31
C ARG A 45 -5.46 12.83 -1.11
N GLY A 46 -6.18 12.50 -0.03
CA GLY A 46 -5.62 11.84 1.15
C GLY A 46 -5.33 10.36 0.94
N ASN A 47 -6.01 9.72 0.00
CA ASN A 47 -5.89 8.28 -0.28
C ASN A 47 -4.82 7.92 -1.32
N THR A 48 -4.21 8.89 -2.00
CA THR A 48 -3.18 8.64 -3.04
C THR A 48 -1.75 8.61 -2.49
N GLY A 49 -1.57 8.63 -1.16
CA GLY A 49 -0.27 8.76 -0.50
C GLY A 49 0.19 7.57 0.35
N GLY A 50 -0.53 6.44 0.33
CA GLY A 50 -0.19 5.27 1.15
C GLY A 50 -0.46 3.96 0.40
N ASP A 51 0.63 3.23 0.13
CA ASP A 51 0.64 1.76 0.15
C ASP A 51 0.24 0.99 -1.13
N GLU A 52 0.58 1.47 -2.33
CA GLU A 52 0.59 0.61 -3.55
C GLU A 52 1.97 0.00 -3.88
N GLU A 53 2.77 -0.30 -2.84
CA GLU A 53 3.91 -1.22 -3.00
C GLU A 53 3.39 -2.67 -3.06
N TYR A 54 2.91 -3.07 -4.23
CA TYR A 54 2.55 -4.46 -4.49
C TYR A 54 3.82 -5.30 -4.63
N ILE A 55 4.23 -5.99 -3.55
CA ILE A 55 5.32 -6.98 -3.62
C ILE A 55 4.81 -8.21 -4.37
N TYR A 56 5.29 -8.42 -5.60
CA TYR A 56 5.04 -9.62 -6.38
C TYR A 56 5.84 -10.80 -5.79
N MET A 57 5.17 -11.70 -5.07
CA MET A 57 5.75 -12.99 -4.71
C MET A 57 5.57 -13.98 -5.86
N ASN A 58 6.69 -14.51 -6.37
CA ASN A 58 6.65 -15.72 -7.17
C ASN A 58 5.99 -16.84 -6.34
N LYS A 59 5.02 -17.54 -6.93
CA LYS A 59 4.57 -18.81 -6.35
C LYS A 59 5.73 -19.80 -6.45
N VAL A 60 6.36 -20.11 -5.33
CA VAL A 60 7.31 -21.22 -5.25
C VAL A 60 6.49 -22.49 -5.47
N LEU A 61 6.68 -23.12 -6.63
CA LEU A 61 6.26 -24.50 -6.83
C LEU A 61 7.15 -25.35 -5.93
N VAL A 62 6.67 -25.66 -4.73
CA VAL A 62 7.25 -26.73 -3.91
C VAL A 62 7.07 -27.99 -4.74
N GLY A 63 8.18 -28.46 -5.32
CA GLY A 63 8.20 -29.69 -6.06
C GLY A 63 7.84 -30.84 -5.13
N ASP A 64 6.59 -31.27 -5.17
CA ASP A 64 6.30 -32.66 -4.91
C ASP A 64 6.61 -33.44 -6.18
N SER A 65 7.40 -34.47 -5.99
CA SER A 65 8.07 -35.16 -7.07
C SER A 65 7.08 -36.06 -7.80
N LYS A 66 7.17 -35.97 -9.13
CA LYS A 66 7.19 -37.10 -10.07
C LYS A 66 5.88 -37.40 -10.85
N ASP A 67 6.08 -37.27 -12.16
CA ASP A 67 5.38 -37.84 -13.31
C ASP A 67 4.06 -37.18 -13.77
N GLY A 68 4.26 -36.17 -14.64
CA GLY A 68 3.26 -35.64 -15.56
C GLY A 68 3.89 -34.76 -16.63
N ALA A 69 4.80 -35.35 -17.41
CA ALA A 69 5.32 -34.93 -18.73
C ALA A 69 5.39 -33.42 -19.07
N GLU A 70 6.62 -32.91 -19.25
CA GLU A 70 7.16 -32.39 -20.52
C GLU A 70 8.41 -31.53 -20.25
N GLY A 71 9.31 -31.49 -21.25
CA GLY A 71 10.74 -31.13 -21.17
C GLY A 71 11.14 -29.96 -20.25
N LEU A 72 12.33 -29.99 -19.64
CA LEU A 72 13.59 -29.85 -20.36
C LEU A 72 14.77 -30.41 -19.53
N VAL A 73 15.53 -31.30 -20.16
CA VAL A 73 16.82 -31.82 -19.71
C VAL A 73 17.91 -30.74 -19.81
N ASN A 74 18.77 -30.64 -18.79
CA ASN A 74 20.24 -30.49 -18.82
C ASN A 74 20.68 -29.80 -17.50
N GLY A 75 21.39 -30.38 -16.53
CA GLY A 75 22.47 -31.37 -16.61
C GLY A 75 23.73 -30.78 -15.96
N LYS A 76 23.87 -30.84 -14.61
CA LYS A 76 25.17 -30.85 -13.91
C LYS A 76 25.01 -31.15 -12.41
N SER A 77 25.58 -32.27 -11.99
CA SER A 77 25.58 -32.77 -10.61
C SER A 77 26.55 -31.97 -9.72
N GLY A 78 26.01 -31.20 -8.77
CA GLY A 78 26.79 -30.54 -7.70
C GLY A 78 26.50 -31.20 -6.36
N LYS A 79 27.54 -31.70 -5.68
CA LYS A 79 27.46 -32.40 -4.39
C LYS A 79 27.18 -31.35 -3.30
N PHE A 80 25.96 -31.28 -2.75
CA PHE A 80 25.64 -30.36 -1.65
C PHE A 80 26.04 -30.98 -0.31
N SER A 81 27.07 -30.40 0.32
CA SER A 81 27.36 -30.59 1.75
C SER A 81 26.33 -29.82 2.58
N PRO A 82 25.83 -30.35 3.72
CA PRO A 82 24.89 -29.62 4.56
C PRO A 82 25.53 -28.37 5.17
N VAL A 83 24.78 -27.26 5.13
CA VAL A 83 25.17 -25.94 5.62
C VAL A 83 25.16 -25.91 7.16
N PRO A 84 26.16 -25.31 7.83
CA PRO A 84 26.14 -25.16 9.28
C PRO A 84 24.98 -24.27 9.72
N GLN A 85 24.10 -24.80 10.59
CA GLN A 85 22.99 -24.03 11.15
C GLN A 85 23.51 -23.07 12.21
N LYS A 86 23.65 -21.79 11.87
CA LYS A 86 23.87 -20.74 12.88
C LYS A 86 22.53 -20.32 13.48
N THR A 87 22.31 -20.70 14.74
CA THR A 87 21.21 -20.22 15.57
C THR A 87 21.35 -18.72 15.80
N LEU A 88 20.21 -18.01 15.73
CA LEU A 88 20.14 -16.58 15.98
C LEU A 88 20.45 -16.29 17.46
N PRO A 89 21.09 -15.15 17.78
CA PRO A 89 21.29 -14.73 19.16
C PRO A 89 19.96 -14.49 19.86
N GLU A 90 19.91 -14.79 21.16
CA GLU A 90 18.72 -14.64 21.98
C GLU A 90 18.40 -13.16 22.26
N LEU A 91 17.12 -12.80 22.20
CA LEU A 91 16.65 -11.43 22.39
C LEU A 91 16.59 -11.07 23.88
N PRO A 92 16.85 -9.80 24.24
CA PRO A 92 16.79 -9.37 25.63
C PRO A 92 15.37 -9.44 26.21
N PRO A 93 15.23 -9.67 27.52
CA PRO A 93 13.93 -9.83 28.16
C PRO A 93 13.09 -8.53 28.14
N PRO A 94 11.76 -8.63 28.05
CA PRO A 94 10.87 -7.48 28.05
C PRO A 94 10.98 -6.69 29.36
N ARG A 95 11.03 -5.35 29.27
CA ARG A 95 11.03 -4.49 30.47
C ARG A 95 9.65 -4.51 31.12
N ALA A 96 9.56 -5.04 32.34
CA ALA A 96 8.37 -4.95 33.16
C ALA A 96 8.15 -3.49 33.60
N VAL A 97 7.01 -2.92 33.24
CA VAL A 97 6.50 -1.69 33.86
C VAL A 97 5.80 -2.08 35.16
N SER A 98 6.25 -1.54 36.28
CA SER A 98 5.56 -1.63 37.57
C SER A 98 5.39 -0.23 38.14
N VAL A 99 4.14 0.03 38.50
CA VAL A 99 3.52 1.30 38.90
C VAL A 99 3.43 1.36 40.45
N CYS A 100 3.45 2.59 40.99
CA CYS A 100 3.25 3.00 42.41
C CYS A 100 4.39 2.67 43.40
N ASP A 101 4.75 3.53 44.36
CA ASP A 101 3.88 4.36 45.22
C ASP A 101 4.48 5.71 45.62
N VAL A 102 3.58 6.62 45.99
CA VAL A 102 3.85 7.96 46.51
C VAL A 102 3.88 7.91 48.04
N ALA A 103 4.94 8.41 48.67
CA ALA A 103 4.95 8.93 50.05
C ALA A 103 6.27 9.67 50.31
#